data_AF-A0A662DG81-F1
#
_entry.id   AF-A0A662DG81-F1
#
_cell.length_a   1.000
_cell.length_b   1.000
_cell.length_c   1.000
_cell.angle_alpha   90.00
_cell.angle_beta   90.00
_cell.angle_gamma   90.00
#
_symmetry.space_group_name_H-M   'P 1'
#
loop_
_entity.id
_entity.type
_entity.pdbx_description
1 polymer ?
#
loop_
_entity_poly.entity_id
_entity_poly.type
_entity_poly.pdbx_seq_one_letter_code
_entity_poly.pdbx_strand_id
1 'polypeptide(L)'
;MTVIVVASGCGGGDMSLSEYVDEMNTIGARIAQQSEVVFAEAEQIATPSDVNAMMERVQPLRIEVLEGFEGLDPPEQVADLHRLISDWMAKIILAEEALAARASTVAGWEEFSQSSEMTAYRATLVEGKTVCTDFQAKLDATAARDVFADTPWIPGELKEVVDAALGCESFPENPEAVYRQPPATSAP
;
A
#
# COMPACT_ATOMS: atom_id res chain seq x y z
N MET A 1 1.87 -34.05 -31.77
CA MET A 1 1.31 -33.02 -30.88
C MET A 1 2.51 -32.33 -30.25
N THR A 2 2.96 -31.25 -30.85
CA THR A 2 4.16 -30.52 -30.42
C THR A 2 3.70 -29.43 -29.47
N VAL A 3 4.05 -29.57 -28.19
CA VAL A 3 3.85 -28.51 -27.20
C VAL A 3 5.00 -27.54 -27.38
N ILE A 4 4.69 -26.35 -27.89
CA ILE A 4 5.59 -25.20 -27.84
C ILE A 4 5.38 -24.56 -26.47
N VAL A 5 6.32 -24.78 -25.56
CA VAL A 5 6.45 -23.99 -24.33
C VAL A 5 7.13 -22.69 -24.74
N VAL A 6 6.35 -21.61 -24.85
CA VAL A 6 6.92 -20.27 -24.91
C VAL A 6 7.33 -19.91 -23.49
N ALA A 7 8.60 -20.15 -23.17
CA ALA A 7 9.24 -19.62 -21.97
C ALA A 7 9.39 -18.10 -22.17
N SER A 8 8.42 -17.33 -21.67
CA SER A 8 8.57 -15.89 -21.50
C SER A 8 9.39 -15.63 -20.24
N GLY A 9 10.60 -15.10 -20.43
CA GLY A 9 11.25 -14.19 -19.47
C GLY A 9 12.04 -14.81 -18.33
N CYS A 10 13.29 -15.20 -18.59
CA CYS A 10 14.39 -15.10 -17.61
C CYS A 10 15.63 -14.61 -18.38
N GLY A 11 15.50 -13.44 -19.02
CA GLY A 11 16.65 -12.69 -19.48
C GLY A 11 17.23 -11.96 -18.29
N GLY A 12 18.26 -12.53 -17.66
CA GLY A 12 18.95 -11.97 -16.50
C GLY A 12 19.78 -10.74 -16.87
N GLY A 13 19.12 -9.60 -17.01
CA GLY A 13 19.72 -8.29 -16.94
C GLY A 13 18.95 -7.49 -15.91
N ASP A 14 19.66 -6.92 -14.94
CA ASP A 14 19.07 -6.07 -13.91
C ASP A 14 18.18 -5.01 -14.58
N MET A 15 16.94 -4.87 -14.09
CA MET A 15 16.00 -3.88 -14.60
C MET A 15 16.63 -2.48 -14.51
N SER A 16 16.50 -1.67 -15.56
CA SER A 16 16.88 -0.26 -15.46
C SER A 16 15.94 0.49 -14.54
N LEU A 17 16.38 1.62 -13.97
CA LEU A 17 15.54 2.43 -13.10
C LEU A 17 14.29 2.97 -13.81
N SER A 18 14.38 3.27 -15.11
CA SER A 18 13.23 3.68 -15.92
C SER A 18 12.23 2.54 -16.12
N GLU A 19 12.70 1.33 -16.43
CA GLU A 19 11.82 0.16 -16.58
C GLU A 19 11.13 -0.17 -15.25
N TYR A 20 11.87 -0.09 -14.14
CA TYR A 20 11.31 -0.28 -12.80
C TYR A 20 10.18 0.70 -12.50
N VAL A 21 10.36 1.97 -12.82
CA VAL A 21 9.33 2.99 -12.63
C VAL A 21 8.12 2.75 -13.54
N ASP A 22 8.32 2.38 -14.80
CA ASP A 22 7.22 2.13 -15.74
C ASP A 22 6.35 0.93 -15.31
N GLU A 23 6.98 -0.12 -14.78
CA GLU A 23 6.25 -1.28 -14.23
C GLU A 23 5.49 -0.91 -12.95
N MET A 24 6.14 -0.16 -12.05
CA MET A 24 5.49 0.41 -10.86
C MET A 24 4.27 1.26 -11.20
N ASN A 25 4.35 2.09 -12.25
CA ASN A 25 3.23 2.88 -12.76
C ASN A 25 2.09 2.02 -13.26
N THR A 26 2.41 0.95 -13.97
CA THR A 26 1.42 0.01 -14.50
C THR A 26 0.66 -0.68 -13.36
N ILE A 27 1.37 -1.06 -12.29
CA ILE A 27 0.76 -1.61 -11.07
C ILE A 27 -0.14 -0.55 -10.40
N GLY A 28 0.37 0.65 -10.16
CA GLY A 28 -0.36 1.74 -9.50
C GLY A 28 -1.63 2.15 -10.26
N ALA A 29 -1.56 2.30 -11.58
CA ALA A 29 -2.69 2.69 -12.42
C ALA A 29 -3.82 1.65 -12.41
N ARG A 30 -3.47 0.35 -12.37
CA ARG A 30 -4.45 -0.74 -12.27
C ARG A 30 -5.23 -0.67 -10.96
N ILE A 31 -4.53 -0.38 -9.87
CA ILE A 31 -5.09 -0.39 -8.52
C ILE A 31 -5.87 0.88 -8.22
N ALA A 32 -5.44 2.04 -8.73
CA ALA A 32 -6.16 3.30 -8.58
C ALA A 32 -7.63 3.15 -9.00
N GLN A 33 -7.89 2.55 -10.16
CA GLN A 33 -9.23 2.32 -10.68
C GLN A 33 -10.09 1.41 -9.79
N GLN A 34 -9.48 0.45 -9.10
CA GLN A 34 -10.18 -0.50 -8.22
C GLN A 34 -10.37 0.07 -6.80
N SER A 35 -9.44 0.91 -6.35
CA SER A 35 -9.41 1.49 -5.01
C SER A 35 -10.45 2.58 -4.79
N GLU A 36 -10.78 3.40 -5.80
CA GLU A 36 -11.80 4.46 -5.69
C GLU A 36 -13.16 3.92 -5.24
N VAL A 37 -13.54 2.74 -5.72
CA VAL A 37 -14.78 2.06 -5.35
C VAL A 37 -14.77 1.65 -3.89
N VAL A 38 -13.63 1.14 -3.40
CA VAL A 38 -13.50 0.64 -2.04
C VAL A 38 -13.41 1.79 -1.02
N PHE A 39 -12.73 2.88 -1.35
CA PHE A 39 -12.63 4.06 -0.48
C PHE A 39 -13.97 4.79 -0.33
N ALA A 40 -14.79 4.85 -1.38
CA ALA A 40 -16.14 5.44 -1.29
C ALA A 40 -17.07 4.67 -0.32
N GLU A 41 -16.79 3.38 -0.08
CA GLU A 41 -17.55 2.54 0.84
C GLU A 41 -17.06 2.66 2.29
N ALA A 42 -15.83 3.11 2.51
CA ALA A 42 -15.27 3.31 3.84
C ALA A 42 -16.06 4.34 4.67
N GLU A 43 -16.72 5.30 4.00
CA GLU A 43 -17.61 6.28 4.63
C GLU A 43 -18.90 5.66 5.21
N GLN A 44 -19.23 4.43 4.83
CA GLN A 44 -20.47 3.74 5.21
C GLN A 44 -20.28 2.74 6.36
N ILE A 45 -19.06 2.63 6.89
CA ILE A 45 -18.77 1.73 8.02
C ILE A 45 -19.55 2.21 9.24
N ALA A 46 -20.48 1.38 9.72
CA ALA A 46 -21.29 1.68 10.92
C ALA A 46 -21.06 0.66 12.04
N THR A 47 -20.57 -0.53 11.70
CA THR A 47 -20.39 -1.67 12.60
C THR A 47 -19.04 -2.36 12.34
N PRO A 48 -18.53 -3.15 13.30
CA PRO A 48 -17.38 -4.03 13.03
C PRO A 48 -17.63 -4.99 11.85
N SER A 49 -18.86 -5.47 11.66
CA SER A 49 -19.18 -6.32 10.51
C SER A 49 -18.96 -5.60 9.17
N ASP A 50 -19.15 -4.28 9.11
CA ASP A 50 -18.87 -3.50 7.90
C ASP A 50 -17.37 -3.39 7.65
N VAL A 51 -16.54 -3.36 8.71
CA VAL A 51 -15.08 -3.45 8.58
C VAL A 51 -14.66 -4.79 8.01
N ASN A 52 -15.26 -5.91 8.46
CA ASN A 52 -14.99 -7.22 7.84
C ASN A 52 -15.32 -7.20 6.34
N ALA A 53 -16.53 -6.74 6.00
CA ALA A 53 -16.99 -6.70 4.60
C ALA A 53 -16.10 -5.80 3.71
N MET A 54 -15.60 -4.69 4.25
CA MET A 54 -14.63 -3.84 3.56
C MET A 54 -13.29 -4.58 3.36
N MET A 55 -12.76 -5.20 4.41
CA MET A 55 -11.46 -5.89 4.33
C MET A 55 -11.49 -7.09 3.37
N GLU A 56 -12.60 -7.81 3.27
CA GLU A 56 -12.79 -8.87 2.26
C GLU A 56 -12.65 -8.37 0.82
N ARG A 57 -12.91 -7.07 0.56
CA ARG A 57 -12.73 -6.43 -0.75
C ARG A 57 -11.36 -5.80 -0.94
N VAL A 58 -10.78 -5.23 0.12
CA VAL A 58 -9.45 -4.60 0.10
C VAL A 58 -8.34 -5.64 -0.06
N GLN A 59 -8.43 -6.77 0.64
CA GLN A 59 -7.32 -7.74 0.70
C GLN A 59 -6.87 -8.27 -0.66
N PRO A 60 -7.77 -8.72 -1.58
CA PRO A 60 -7.34 -9.17 -2.90
C PRO A 60 -6.58 -8.10 -3.68
N LEU A 61 -6.97 -6.82 -3.54
CA LEU A 61 -6.29 -5.70 -4.19
C LEU A 61 -4.87 -5.52 -3.63
N ARG A 62 -4.71 -5.57 -2.31
CA ARG A 62 -3.38 -5.47 -1.68
C ARG A 62 -2.48 -6.66 -2.01
N ILE A 63 -3.04 -7.86 -2.08
CA ILE A 63 -2.29 -9.06 -2.47
C ILE A 63 -1.82 -8.92 -3.92
N GLU A 64 -2.68 -8.47 -4.84
CA GLU A 64 -2.29 -8.21 -6.23
C GLU A 64 -1.17 -7.16 -6.32
N VAL A 65 -1.25 -6.07 -5.53
CA VAL A 65 -0.17 -5.06 -5.45
C VAL A 65 1.12 -5.71 -5.00
N LEU A 66 1.11 -6.46 -3.90
CA LEU A 66 2.29 -7.07 -3.32
C LEU A 66 2.93 -8.06 -4.30
N GLU A 67 2.13 -8.95 -4.90
CA GLU A 67 2.61 -9.92 -5.89
C GLU A 67 3.20 -9.23 -7.13
N GLY A 68 2.58 -8.14 -7.60
CA GLY A 68 3.11 -7.33 -8.68
C GLY A 68 4.44 -6.68 -8.31
N PHE A 69 4.56 -6.18 -7.08
CA PHE A 69 5.75 -5.54 -6.56
C PHE A 69 6.89 -6.55 -6.40
N GLU A 70 6.67 -7.66 -5.67
CA GLU A 70 7.67 -8.71 -5.46
C GLU A 70 8.11 -9.41 -6.75
N GLY A 71 7.30 -9.32 -7.82
CA GLY A 71 7.64 -9.80 -9.14
C GLY A 71 8.66 -8.93 -9.90
N LEU A 72 8.98 -7.73 -9.41
CA LEU A 72 9.97 -6.84 -10.02
C LEU A 72 11.39 -7.20 -9.56
N ASP A 73 12.36 -6.91 -10.42
CA ASP A 73 13.79 -7.01 -10.10
C ASP A 73 14.36 -5.60 -9.89
N PRO A 74 14.32 -5.04 -8.66
CA PRO A 74 14.66 -3.65 -8.45
C PRO A 74 16.16 -3.38 -8.70
N PRO A 75 16.52 -2.27 -9.38
CA PRO A 75 17.91 -1.85 -9.48
C PRO A 75 18.55 -1.72 -8.08
N GLU A 76 19.85 -2.01 -7.95
CA GLU A 76 20.59 -1.97 -6.66
C GLU A 76 20.36 -0.66 -5.87
N GLN A 77 20.23 0.45 -6.60
CA GLN A 77 19.98 1.79 -6.06
C GLN A 77 18.68 1.91 -5.25
N VAL A 78 17.67 1.09 -5.54
CA VAL A 78 16.34 1.11 -4.91
C VAL A 78 15.96 -0.22 -4.26
N ALA A 79 16.80 -1.26 -4.34
CA ALA A 79 16.50 -2.60 -3.84
C ALA A 79 16.19 -2.64 -2.32
N ASP A 80 16.88 -1.84 -1.51
CA ASP A 80 16.59 -1.75 -0.07
C ASP A 80 15.24 -1.11 0.23
N LEU A 81 14.87 -0.11 -0.57
CA LEU A 81 13.58 0.54 -0.45
C LEU A 81 12.46 -0.39 -0.91
N HIS A 82 12.65 -1.04 -2.05
CA HIS A 82 11.73 -2.02 -2.58
C HIS A 82 11.37 -3.06 -1.52
N ARG A 83 12.39 -3.64 -0.88
CA ARG A 83 12.22 -4.60 0.21
C ARG A 83 11.49 -4.02 1.41
N LEU A 84 11.84 -2.80 1.81
CA LEU A 84 11.18 -2.13 2.94
C LEU A 84 9.67 -1.98 2.70
N ILE A 85 9.29 -1.60 1.48
CA ILE A 85 7.88 -1.42 1.09
C ILE A 85 7.18 -2.77 0.99
N SER A 86 7.78 -3.77 0.32
CA SER A 86 7.19 -5.12 0.21
C SER A 86 7.00 -5.78 1.58
N ASP A 87 7.99 -5.67 2.46
CA ASP A 87 7.91 -6.19 3.84
C ASP A 87 6.78 -5.53 4.62
N TRP A 88 6.61 -4.21 4.47
CA TRP A 88 5.50 -3.49 5.11
C TRP A 88 4.14 -3.89 4.50
N MET A 89 4.04 -4.03 3.18
CA MET A 89 2.82 -4.46 2.50
C MET A 89 2.39 -5.86 2.96
N ALA A 90 3.34 -6.80 3.09
CA ALA A 90 3.06 -8.12 3.63
C ALA A 90 2.54 -8.04 5.08
N LYS A 91 3.14 -7.19 5.93
CA LYS A 91 2.68 -6.99 7.32
C LYS A 91 1.28 -6.41 7.41
N ILE A 92 0.93 -5.40 6.60
CA ILE A 92 -0.40 -4.78 6.67
C ILE A 92 -1.49 -5.74 6.19
N ILE A 93 -1.22 -6.57 5.18
CA ILE A 93 -2.16 -7.62 4.72
C ILE A 93 -2.49 -8.58 5.88
N LEU A 94 -1.47 -9.07 6.59
CA LEU A 94 -1.67 -9.96 7.74
C LEU A 94 -2.44 -9.28 8.89
N ALA A 95 -2.15 -8.00 9.15
CA ALA A 95 -2.86 -7.23 10.17
C ALA A 95 -4.33 -7.00 9.80
N GLU A 96 -4.61 -6.72 8.53
CA GLU A 96 -5.97 -6.56 8.00
C GLU A 96 -6.76 -7.87 8.01
N GLU A 97 -6.11 -9.01 7.73
CA GLU A 97 -6.71 -10.35 7.85
C GLU A 97 -7.14 -10.66 9.28
N ALA A 98 -6.23 -10.47 10.25
CA ALA A 98 -6.54 -10.65 11.66
C ALA A 98 -7.66 -9.69 12.12
N LEU A 99 -7.62 -8.44 11.66
CA LEU A 99 -8.63 -7.44 11.97
C LEU A 99 -10.01 -7.84 11.43
N ALA A 100 -10.09 -8.28 10.16
CA ALA A 100 -11.32 -8.74 9.53
C ALA A 100 -11.93 -9.93 10.29
N ALA A 101 -11.10 -10.93 10.60
CA ALA A 101 -11.51 -12.08 11.40
C ALA A 101 -12.08 -11.66 12.76
N ARG A 102 -11.41 -10.72 13.46
CA ARG A 102 -11.91 -10.19 14.73
C ARG A 102 -13.25 -9.48 14.54
N ALA A 103 -13.37 -8.62 13.53
CA ALA A 103 -14.55 -7.83 13.25
C ALA A 103 -15.80 -8.69 12.97
N SER A 104 -15.61 -9.91 12.43
CA SER A 104 -16.68 -10.88 12.18
C SER A 104 -17.26 -11.55 13.44
N THR A 105 -16.59 -11.44 14.60
CA THR A 105 -16.94 -12.20 15.81
C THR A 105 -17.38 -11.34 16.99
N VAL A 106 -16.94 -10.08 17.03
CA VAL A 106 -17.21 -9.14 18.13
C VAL A 106 -18.61 -8.56 18.07
N ALA A 107 -19.20 -8.33 19.24
CA ALA A 107 -20.59 -7.85 19.33
C ALA A 107 -20.74 -6.34 19.14
N GLY A 108 -19.65 -5.57 19.24
CA GLY A 108 -19.71 -4.11 19.15
C GLY A 108 -18.37 -3.41 19.05
N TRP A 109 -18.45 -2.10 18.80
CA TRP A 109 -17.30 -1.23 18.53
C TRP A 109 -16.30 -1.16 19.67
N GLU A 110 -16.75 -1.10 20.91
CA GLU A 110 -15.85 -0.97 22.05
C GLU A 110 -14.90 -2.18 22.13
N GLU A 111 -15.46 -3.38 22.11
CA GLU A 111 -14.70 -4.64 22.10
C GLU A 111 -13.77 -4.74 20.88
N PHE A 112 -14.26 -4.35 19.70
CA PHE A 112 -13.47 -4.35 18.48
C PHE A 112 -12.27 -3.38 18.56
N SER A 113 -12.54 -2.15 18.98
CA SER A 113 -11.56 -1.06 19.01
C SER A 113 -10.44 -1.27 20.03
N GLN A 114 -10.70 -2.04 21.09
CA GLN A 114 -9.74 -2.37 22.16
C GLN A 114 -9.00 -3.70 21.91
N SER A 115 -9.30 -4.39 20.80
CA SER A 115 -8.69 -5.68 20.48
C SER A 115 -7.18 -5.58 20.21
N SER A 116 -6.49 -6.71 20.39
CA SER A 116 -5.08 -6.86 20.01
C SER A 116 -4.87 -6.66 18.51
N GLU A 117 -5.81 -7.11 17.69
CA GLU A 117 -5.81 -7.05 16.24
C GLU A 117 -5.91 -5.60 15.78
N MET A 118 -6.80 -4.81 16.37
CA MET A 118 -6.88 -3.37 16.14
C MET A 118 -5.60 -2.65 16.58
N THR A 119 -4.98 -3.08 17.69
CA THR A 119 -3.71 -2.52 18.15
C THR A 119 -2.59 -2.80 17.16
N ALA A 120 -2.49 -4.04 16.65
CA ALA A 120 -1.52 -4.44 15.64
C ALA A 120 -1.74 -3.67 14.33
N TYR A 121 -2.98 -3.56 13.85
CA TYR A 121 -3.33 -2.81 12.65
C TYR A 121 -2.89 -1.33 12.74
N ARG A 122 -3.24 -0.65 13.85
CA ARG A 122 -2.81 0.74 14.09
C ARG A 122 -1.29 0.88 14.14
N ALA A 123 -0.60 -0.08 14.77
CA ALA A 123 0.87 -0.08 14.83
C ALA A 123 1.48 -0.21 13.42
N THR A 124 0.95 -1.08 12.58
CA THR A 124 1.40 -1.24 11.19
C THR A 124 1.11 0.02 10.35
N LEU A 125 0.00 0.72 10.59
CA LEU A 125 -0.27 2.01 9.95
C LEU A 125 0.73 3.09 10.38
N VAL A 126 1.11 3.14 11.66
CA VAL A 126 2.14 4.06 12.17
C VAL A 126 3.50 3.75 11.55
N GLU A 127 3.87 2.47 11.47
CA GLU A 127 5.11 2.02 10.80
C GLU A 127 5.11 2.47 9.34
N GLY A 128 4.02 2.21 8.61
CA GLY A 128 3.90 2.58 7.20
C GLY A 128 3.98 4.10 6.96
N LYS A 129 3.31 4.90 7.79
CA LYS A 129 3.40 6.36 7.73
C LYS A 129 4.83 6.87 7.96
N THR A 130 5.57 6.21 8.85
CA THR A 130 6.99 6.51 9.11
C THR A 130 7.84 6.16 7.90
N VAL A 131 7.67 4.95 7.33
CA VAL A 131 8.34 4.52 6.09
C VAL A 131 8.10 5.52 4.95
N CYS A 132 6.84 5.94 4.77
CA CYS A 132 6.44 6.97 3.81
C CYS A 132 7.16 8.30 4.03
N THR A 133 7.17 8.80 5.28
CA THR A 133 7.80 10.09 5.61
C THR A 133 9.31 10.05 5.40
N ASP A 134 9.97 8.97 5.85
CA ASP A 134 11.42 8.79 5.69
C ASP A 134 11.81 8.70 4.21
N PHE A 135 10.97 8.07 3.42
CA PHE A 135 11.20 7.96 1.99
C PHE A 135 11.00 9.30 1.27
N GLN A 136 9.93 10.03 1.58
CA GLN A 136 9.69 11.37 1.02
C GLN A 136 10.84 12.33 1.35
N ALA A 137 11.37 12.27 2.57
CA ALA A 137 12.53 13.06 2.98
C ALA A 137 13.79 12.73 2.16
N LYS A 138 14.00 11.45 1.80
CA LYS A 138 15.13 11.04 0.94
C LYS A 138 14.97 11.53 -0.50
N LEU A 139 13.75 11.52 -1.04
CA LEU A 139 13.46 12.10 -2.35
C LEU A 139 13.71 13.61 -2.37
N ASP A 140 13.14 14.34 -1.42
CA ASP A 140 13.29 15.79 -1.35
C ASP A 140 14.76 16.20 -1.13
N ALA A 141 15.52 15.44 -0.33
CA ALA A 141 16.95 15.65 -0.15
C ALA A 141 17.78 15.38 -1.42
N THR A 142 17.28 14.55 -2.34
CA THR A 142 17.91 14.29 -3.65
C THR A 142 17.58 15.40 -4.63
N ALA A 143 16.33 15.88 -4.66
CA ALA A 143 15.91 17.02 -5.46
C ALA A 143 16.66 18.32 -5.08
N ALA A 144 17.00 18.49 -3.80
CA ALA A 144 17.77 19.64 -3.29
C ALA A 144 19.26 19.63 -3.71
N ARG A 145 19.77 18.53 -4.28
CA ARG A 145 21.14 18.46 -4.82
C ARG A 145 21.07 18.86 -6.29
N ASP A 146 21.21 20.15 -6.60
CA ASP A 146 21.16 20.75 -7.95
C ASP A 146 21.90 19.95 -9.06
N VAL A 147 22.89 19.14 -8.70
CA VAL A 147 23.63 18.22 -9.60
C VAL A 147 22.73 17.13 -10.21
N PHE A 148 21.58 16.82 -9.61
CA PHE A 148 20.64 15.84 -10.10
C PHE A 148 19.37 16.45 -10.75
N ALA A 149 19.26 17.78 -10.81
CA ALA A 149 18.12 18.47 -11.41
C ALA A 149 17.98 18.20 -12.92
N ASP A 150 19.09 17.88 -13.60
CA ASP A 150 19.15 17.56 -15.03
C ASP A 150 19.36 16.05 -15.31
N THR A 151 19.25 15.19 -14.29
CA THR A 151 19.34 13.74 -14.51
C THR A 151 18.00 13.20 -15.00
N PRO A 152 17.93 12.49 -16.13
CA PRO A 152 16.67 12.02 -16.72
C PRO A 152 15.85 11.01 -15.88
N TRP A 153 16.33 10.57 -14.71
CA TRP A 153 15.74 9.45 -13.97
C TRP A 153 14.62 9.86 -13.01
N ILE A 154 14.34 11.16 -12.81
CA ILE A 154 13.09 11.64 -12.19
C ILE A 154 12.59 12.88 -12.95
N PRO A 155 11.89 12.72 -14.10
CA PRO A 155 11.04 13.78 -14.66
C PRO A 155 10.04 14.27 -13.61
N GLY A 156 9.55 15.51 -13.70
CA GLY A 156 8.55 16.04 -12.74
C GLY A 156 7.30 15.16 -12.58
N GLU A 157 6.96 14.39 -13.62
CA GLU A 157 5.90 13.37 -13.67
C GLU A 157 6.13 12.20 -12.70
N LEU A 158 7.39 11.94 -12.31
CA LEU A 158 7.81 10.83 -11.47
C LEU A 158 7.65 11.14 -9.97
N LYS A 159 7.46 12.42 -9.60
CA LYS A 159 7.14 12.83 -8.22
C LYS A 159 5.71 12.44 -7.84
N GLU A 160 4.76 12.72 -8.73
CA GLU A 160 3.36 12.33 -8.57
C GLU A 160 3.18 10.82 -8.60
N VAL A 161 3.97 10.11 -9.42
CA VAL A 161 3.99 8.66 -9.52
C VAL A 161 4.51 7.99 -8.26
N VAL A 162 5.58 8.49 -7.66
CA VAL A 162 6.13 7.89 -6.46
C VAL A 162 5.27 8.22 -5.23
N ASP A 163 4.69 9.42 -5.18
CA ASP A 163 3.65 9.76 -4.20
C ASP A 163 2.39 8.88 -4.36
N ALA A 164 1.97 8.61 -5.61
CA ALA A 164 0.80 7.77 -5.92
C ALA A 164 1.05 6.27 -5.72
N ALA A 165 2.23 5.75 -6.09
CA ALA A 165 2.59 4.34 -5.96
C ALA A 165 2.83 3.94 -4.50
N LEU A 166 3.28 4.88 -3.66
CA LEU A 166 3.38 4.68 -2.22
C LEU A 166 2.08 4.98 -1.49
N GLY A 167 1.20 5.78 -2.12
CA GLY A 167 -0.05 6.22 -1.52
C GLY A 167 0.19 6.88 -0.17
N CYS A 168 1.26 7.67 0.00
CA CYS A 168 1.56 8.25 1.32
C CYS A 168 0.45 9.19 1.81
N GLU A 169 -0.30 9.80 0.88
CA GLU A 169 -1.53 10.55 1.17
C GLU A 169 -2.71 9.66 1.60
N SER A 170 -2.68 8.37 1.29
CA SER A 170 -3.72 7.40 1.69
C SER A 170 -3.60 6.95 3.14
N PHE A 171 -2.49 7.26 3.83
CA PHE A 171 -2.38 7.00 5.26
C PHE A 171 -3.28 7.94 6.06
N PRO A 172 -4.02 7.44 7.06
CA PRO A 172 -4.79 8.29 7.95
C PRO A 172 -3.93 9.38 8.60
N GLU A 173 -4.51 10.56 8.83
CA GLU A 173 -3.82 11.65 9.54
C GLU A 173 -3.36 11.21 10.93
N ASN A 174 -4.21 10.47 11.64
CA ASN A 174 -3.95 9.94 12.99
C ASN A 174 -4.10 8.41 12.98
N PRO A 175 -3.10 7.66 12.47
CA PRO A 175 -3.18 6.21 12.30
C PRO A 175 -3.44 5.47 13.63
N GLU A 176 -2.93 5.99 14.74
CA GLU A 176 -3.15 5.45 16.08
C GLU A 176 -4.58 5.65 16.61
N ALA A 177 -5.37 6.53 15.97
CA ALA A 177 -6.74 6.87 16.36
C ALA A 177 -7.81 6.21 15.47
N VAL A 178 -7.42 5.55 14.39
CA VAL A 178 -8.33 4.85 13.47
C VAL A 178 -9.25 3.92 14.26
N TYR A 179 -10.57 4.08 14.09
CA TYR A 179 -11.61 3.31 14.79
C TYR A 179 -11.57 3.39 16.34
N ARG A 180 -11.02 4.45 16.95
CA ARG A 180 -11.08 4.63 18.42
C ARG A 180 -12.47 4.96 18.95
N GLN A 181 -13.31 5.56 18.12
CA GLN A 181 -14.71 5.83 18.43
C GLN A 181 -15.57 5.22 17.32
N PRO A 182 -16.83 4.84 17.60
CA PRO A 182 -17.78 4.53 16.55
C PRO A 182 -17.81 5.71 15.58
N PRO A 183 -17.75 5.49 14.26
CA PRO A 183 -18.01 6.56 13.30
C PRO A 183 -19.35 7.21 13.66
N ALA A 184 -19.41 8.55 13.62
CA ALA A 184 -20.61 9.27 13.98
C ALA A 184 -21.75 8.77 13.10
N THR A 185 -22.71 8.05 13.68
CA THR A 185 -23.99 7.81 13.02
C THR A 185 -24.54 9.19 12.68
N SER A 186 -24.58 9.53 11.39
CA SER A 186 -25.51 10.52 10.90
C SER A 186 -26.89 10.07 11.38
N ALA A 187 -27.43 10.79 12.36
CA ALA A 187 -28.78 10.56 12.84
C ALA A 187 -29.75 10.64 11.63
N PRO A 188 -30.82 9.83 11.61
CA PRO A 188 -31.75 9.74 10.49
C PRO A 188 -32.40 11.08 10.13
#